data_AF-A0A1L7SH93-F1
#
_entry.id   AF-A0A1L7SH93-F1
#
_cell.length_a   1.000
_cell.length_b   1.000
_cell.length_c   1.000
_cell.angle_alpha   90.00
_cell.angle_beta   90.00
_cell.angle_gamma   90.00
#
_symmetry.space_group_name_H-M   'P 1'
#
loop_
_entity.id
_entity.type
_entity.pdbx_description
1 polymer ?
#
loop_
_entity_poly.entity_id
_entity_poly.type
_entity_poly.pdbx_seq_one_letter_code
_entity_poly.pdbx_strand_id
1 'polypeptide(L)'
;MNRVAAFGLLLLGLPSTTLAKPIEIQPRQNVPGDTPFVSFDACSDSQRQDIEKAWADVVTLVGVSKQFNPPGTIESRIFGDDINLRFEDISRIYTIFHNIEELSKNGRKMQISCQDVYQDHRGANDQVTCGNVIQSSSGSIGAYAFSTEATIEKSTIVLCSPFWAPGQEFLGEIVDNLRKAPEGDRKNPNLMVGKGKILLHELTHLPALAEASTNDVIVTDQLLNDDSNVKAYGIRMVERFARNKNWRARTAKNADSYAWYATEKYFEGMFGTPNAAYEKRDGEEDDTPTEDPAPPAGPTKALNIILENKRHGVPMDKDFYDTMNWLFYSTDFGTASQCALNPALAIHADVSIDTLSIDALRDDHFPAGAFDVKTQDGDCQYKNDGTGNPGALWCGDQGHSCRAHPDRRTFTYCRDLDKSAQIQHAAMVVCEW
;
A
#
# COMPACT_ATOMS: atom_id res chain seq x y z
N MET A 1 38.93 57.19 46.26
CA MET A 1 38.46 57.60 44.91
C MET A 1 38.37 56.34 44.06
N ASN A 2 37.18 56.11 43.52
CA ASN A 2 36.63 54.80 43.17
C ASN A 2 37.25 54.19 41.91
N ARG A 3 37.54 52.88 42.00
CA ARG A 3 37.77 52.01 40.84
C ARG A 3 36.42 51.67 40.21
N VAL A 4 36.22 52.08 38.96
CA VAL A 4 35.09 51.62 38.13
C VAL A 4 35.57 50.38 37.36
N ALA A 5 34.93 49.26 37.65
CA ALA A 5 35.09 48.01 36.93
C ALA A 5 34.37 48.10 35.58
N ALA A 6 35.08 47.83 34.49
CA ALA A 6 34.47 47.63 33.18
C ALA A 6 33.89 46.21 33.12
N PHE A 7 32.56 46.11 33.08
CA PHE A 7 31.85 44.88 32.75
C PHE A 7 32.10 44.55 31.27
N GLY A 8 32.90 43.51 31.02
CA GLY A 8 32.97 42.88 29.70
C GLY A 8 31.67 42.13 29.43
N LEU A 9 30.93 42.59 28.42
CA LEU A 9 29.76 41.89 27.89
C LEU A 9 30.25 40.59 27.22
N LEU A 10 30.10 39.46 27.91
CA LEU A 10 30.34 38.14 27.34
C LEU A 10 29.17 37.85 26.38
N LEU A 11 29.37 38.09 25.09
CA LEU A 11 28.49 37.58 24.04
C LEU A 11 28.62 36.05 24.04
N LEU A 12 27.72 35.38 24.74
CA LEU A 12 27.48 33.95 24.60
C LEU A 12 27.08 33.71 23.15
N GLY A 13 28.03 33.25 22.34
CA GLY A 13 27.77 32.73 21.01
C GLY A 13 26.80 31.57 21.13
N LEU A 14 25.58 31.77 20.62
CA LEU A 14 24.63 30.70 20.37
C LEU A 14 25.34 29.62 19.51
N PRO A 15 25.20 28.32 19.82
CA PRO A 15 25.73 27.28 18.96
C PRO A 15 25.08 27.45 17.59
N SER A 16 25.88 27.77 16.59
CA SER A 16 25.47 27.68 15.20
C SER A 16 24.97 26.27 14.97
N THR A 17 23.67 26.13 14.73
CA THR A 17 23.05 24.95 14.16
C THR A 17 23.59 24.80 12.75
N THR A 18 24.81 24.26 12.64
CA THR A 18 25.27 23.66 11.40
C THR A 18 24.29 22.54 11.07
N LEU A 19 23.35 22.82 10.16
CA LEU A 19 22.65 21.82 9.38
C LEU A 19 23.68 20.77 8.96
N ALA A 20 23.52 19.55 9.47
CA ALA A 20 24.33 18.42 9.05
C ALA A 20 24.28 18.35 7.52
N LYS A 21 25.47 18.41 6.90
CA LYS A 21 25.61 18.27 5.45
C LYS A 21 25.03 16.90 5.06
N PRO A 22 24.18 16.79 4.02
CA PRO A 22 23.69 15.50 3.56
C PRO A 22 24.89 14.59 3.29
N ILE A 23 24.92 13.44 3.96
CA ILE A 23 25.91 12.41 3.68
C ILE A 23 25.57 11.86 2.29
N GLU A 24 26.48 12.06 1.35
CA GLU A 24 26.39 11.48 0.02
C GLU A 24 26.58 9.97 0.16
N ILE A 25 25.46 9.23 0.21
CA ILE A 25 25.46 7.77 0.26
C ILE A 25 25.87 7.28 -1.13
N GLN A 26 27.16 6.99 -1.30
CA GLN A 26 27.62 6.35 -2.52
C GLN A 26 27.06 4.93 -2.57
N PRO A 27 26.35 4.53 -3.64
CA PRO A 27 25.91 3.16 -3.83
C PRO A 27 27.14 2.26 -3.79
N ARG A 28 27.13 1.26 -2.89
CA ARG A 28 28.17 0.24 -2.88
C ARG A 28 28.11 -0.48 -4.24
N GLN A 29 29.20 -0.43 -5.02
CA GLN A 29 29.30 -1.26 -6.21
C GLN A 29 29.38 -2.72 -5.77
N ASN A 30 28.37 -3.52 -6.12
CA ASN A 30 28.34 -4.94 -5.78
C ASN A 30 29.35 -5.73 -6.61
N VAL A 31 30.02 -6.67 -5.94
CA VAL A 31 30.78 -7.75 -6.58
C VAL A 31 29.80 -8.90 -6.86
N PRO A 32 29.69 -9.42 -8.10
CA PRO A 32 28.88 -10.59 -8.40
C PRO A 32 29.24 -11.78 -7.48
N GLY A 33 28.24 -12.39 -6.83
CA GLY A 33 28.41 -13.59 -5.99
C GLY A 33 28.26 -13.41 -4.47
N ASP A 34 28.05 -12.19 -3.97
CA ASP A 34 27.86 -11.92 -2.52
C ASP A 34 26.38 -11.93 -2.09
N THR A 35 25.65 -13.00 -2.46
CA THR A 35 24.24 -13.20 -2.08
C THR A 35 24.11 -14.29 -1.02
N PRO A 36 23.05 -14.26 -0.19
CA PRO A 36 22.77 -15.33 0.76
C PRO A 36 22.10 -16.54 0.10
N PHE A 37 22.00 -16.63 -1.23
CA PHE A 37 21.28 -17.71 -1.90
C PHE A 37 22.24 -18.84 -2.29
N VAL A 38 21.96 -20.08 -1.84
CA VAL A 38 22.73 -21.29 -2.25
C VAL A 38 22.16 -21.99 -3.47
N SER A 39 20.85 -21.93 -3.65
CA SER A 39 20.15 -22.53 -4.79
C SER A 39 19.17 -21.53 -5.38
N PHE A 40 18.97 -21.65 -6.70
CA PHE A 40 18.02 -20.88 -7.49
C PHE A 40 17.14 -21.89 -8.22
N ASP A 41 16.16 -22.43 -7.51
CA ASP A 41 15.37 -23.56 -7.99
C ASP A 41 14.39 -23.11 -9.06
N ALA A 42 14.43 -23.79 -10.21
CA ALA A 42 13.63 -23.48 -11.40
C ALA A 42 13.72 -22.02 -11.89
N CYS A 43 14.82 -21.33 -11.58
CA CYS A 43 15.08 -19.99 -12.08
C CYS A 43 15.89 -20.04 -13.38
N SER A 44 15.47 -19.27 -14.38
CA SER A 44 16.30 -18.96 -15.56
C SER A 44 17.50 -18.08 -15.19
N ASP A 45 18.51 -18.03 -16.06
CA ASP A 45 19.69 -17.19 -15.86
C ASP A 45 19.33 -15.70 -15.71
N SER A 46 18.35 -15.22 -16.48
CA SER A 46 17.86 -13.84 -16.34
C SER A 46 17.15 -13.60 -15.01
N GLN A 47 16.34 -14.55 -14.55
CA GLN A 47 15.69 -14.45 -13.23
C GLN A 47 16.72 -14.45 -12.11
N ARG A 48 17.77 -15.26 -12.22
CA ARG A 48 18.88 -15.25 -11.26
C ARG A 48 19.57 -13.89 -11.20
N GLN A 49 19.89 -13.29 -12.33
CA GLN A 49 20.51 -11.96 -12.38
C GLN A 49 19.60 -10.89 -11.73
N ASP A 50 18.30 -10.95 -12.01
CA ASP A 50 17.30 -10.09 -11.39
C ASP A 50 17.26 -10.27 -9.86
N ILE A 51 17.34 -11.51 -9.35
CA ILE A 51 17.37 -11.79 -7.91
C ILE A 51 18.63 -11.21 -7.29
N GLU A 52 19.79 -11.41 -7.91
CA GLU A 52 21.06 -10.89 -7.41
C GLU A 52 21.07 -9.36 -7.37
N LYS A 53 20.45 -8.70 -8.36
CA LYS A 53 20.26 -7.25 -8.39
C LYS A 53 19.22 -6.77 -7.35
N ALA A 54 18.12 -7.50 -7.17
CA ALA A 54 17.14 -7.20 -6.12
C ALA A 54 17.75 -7.34 -4.71
N TRP A 55 18.65 -8.31 -4.50
CA TRP A 55 19.43 -8.42 -3.27
C TRP A 55 20.37 -7.22 -3.06
N ALA A 56 21.00 -6.71 -4.11
CA ALA A 56 21.77 -5.47 -4.05
C ALA A 56 20.94 -4.28 -3.54
N ASP A 57 19.70 -4.20 -4.02
CA ASP A 57 18.75 -3.19 -3.58
C ASP A 57 18.40 -3.39 -2.09
N VAL A 58 18.14 -4.62 -1.64
CA VAL A 58 17.91 -4.94 -0.21
C VAL A 58 19.08 -4.47 0.66
N VAL A 59 20.32 -4.80 0.31
CA VAL A 59 21.51 -4.37 1.05
C VAL A 59 21.58 -2.84 1.16
N THR A 60 21.22 -2.14 0.08
CA THR A 60 21.17 -0.67 0.04
C THR A 60 20.08 -0.11 0.96
N LEU A 61 18.85 -0.65 0.90
CA LEU A 61 17.72 -0.26 1.73
C LEU A 61 17.97 -0.51 3.22
N VAL A 62 18.56 -1.66 3.57
CA VAL A 62 18.90 -2.00 4.95
C VAL A 62 20.03 -1.12 5.47
N GLY A 63 21.00 -0.76 4.62
CA GLY A 63 22.12 0.10 5.00
C GLY A 63 21.69 1.47 5.55
N VAL A 64 20.65 2.07 4.99
CA VAL A 64 20.10 3.35 5.47
C VAL A 64 19.16 3.21 6.67
N SER A 65 18.57 2.03 6.85
CA SER A 65 17.61 1.74 7.93
C SER A 65 18.25 1.79 9.32
N LYS A 66 19.59 1.72 9.41
CA LYS A 66 20.39 1.94 10.63
C LYS A 66 20.20 3.32 11.26
N GLN A 67 19.68 4.28 10.49
CA GLN A 67 19.35 5.61 10.97
C GLN A 67 18.00 5.67 11.71
N PHE A 68 17.44 4.51 12.09
CA PHE A 68 16.22 4.42 12.88
C PHE A 68 16.35 5.27 14.14
N ASN A 69 15.61 6.37 14.18
CA ASN A 69 15.75 7.36 15.23
C ASN A 69 14.37 7.81 15.72
N PRO A 70 13.67 6.97 16.51
CA PRO A 70 12.35 7.30 17.02
C PRO A 70 12.43 8.42 18.10
N PRO A 71 11.53 9.42 18.10
CA PRO A 71 10.42 9.62 17.16
C PRO A 71 10.86 10.49 15.96
N GLY A 72 11.11 9.85 14.82
CA GLY A 72 11.29 10.54 13.54
C GLY A 72 10.00 10.50 12.72
N THR A 73 9.87 11.38 11.72
CA THR A 73 8.63 11.51 10.93
C THR A 73 8.24 10.19 10.26
N ILE A 74 9.21 9.50 9.65
CA ILE A 74 8.96 8.23 8.95
C ILE A 74 8.74 7.11 9.97
N GLU A 75 9.51 7.08 11.04
CA GLU A 75 9.39 6.11 12.14
C GLU A 75 7.98 6.15 12.74
N SER A 76 7.49 7.34 13.10
CA SER A 76 6.16 7.56 13.65
C SER A 76 5.05 7.23 12.64
N ARG A 77 5.29 7.50 11.35
CA ARG A 77 4.31 7.24 10.29
C ARG A 77 4.17 5.76 9.94
N ILE A 78 5.26 4.99 10.01
CA ILE A 78 5.28 3.58 9.63
C ILE A 78 5.03 2.65 10.82
N PHE A 79 5.51 3.01 12.01
CA PHE A 79 5.37 2.17 13.19
C PHE A 79 4.36 2.73 14.19
N GLY A 80 4.14 4.04 14.25
CA GLY A 80 3.18 4.69 15.15
C GLY A 80 3.86 5.76 15.98
N ASP A 81 3.11 6.79 16.38
CA ASP A 81 3.65 7.95 17.13
C ASP A 81 4.23 7.59 18.51
N ASP A 82 3.93 6.38 19.00
CA ASP A 82 4.33 5.82 20.28
C ASP A 82 5.57 4.92 20.18
N ILE A 83 6.15 4.75 18.99
CA ILE A 83 7.25 3.80 18.75
C ILE A 83 8.45 4.08 19.66
N ASN A 84 8.72 5.33 20.02
CA ASN A 84 9.78 5.72 20.95
C ASN A 84 9.57 5.21 22.38
N LEU A 85 8.38 4.71 22.71
CA LEU A 85 8.02 4.12 24.00
C LEU A 85 7.99 2.58 23.98
N ARG A 86 8.07 1.96 22.79
CA ARG A 86 7.98 0.49 22.61
C ARG A 86 9.35 -0.16 22.45
N PHE A 87 10.09 -0.26 23.55
CA PHE A 87 11.49 -0.72 23.55
C PHE A 87 11.71 -2.13 22.95
N GLU A 88 10.79 -3.07 23.18
CA GLU A 88 10.87 -4.41 22.59
C GLU A 88 10.73 -4.37 21.06
N ASP A 89 9.82 -3.53 20.55
CA ASP A 89 9.62 -3.33 19.12
C ASP A 89 10.84 -2.65 18.49
N ILE A 90 11.41 -1.63 19.15
CA ILE A 90 12.66 -0.99 18.72
C ILE A 90 13.79 -2.03 18.61
N SER A 91 13.98 -2.85 19.66
CA SER A 91 15.01 -3.89 19.67
C SER A 91 14.82 -4.85 18.50
N ARG A 92 13.59 -5.33 18.30
CA ARG A 92 13.25 -6.22 17.19
C ARG A 92 13.52 -5.60 15.83
N ILE A 93 13.19 -4.31 15.65
CA ILE A 93 13.43 -3.60 14.40
C ILE A 93 14.93 -3.55 14.08
N TYR A 94 15.77 -3.20 15.07
CA TYR A 94 17.21 -3.23 14.92
C TYR A 94 17.75 -4.62 14.60
N THR A 95 17.31 -5.61 15.36
CA THR A 95 17.66 -7.02 15.18
C THR A 95 17.41 -7.49 13.75
N ILE A 96 16.21 -7.26 13.21
CA ILE A 96 15.85 -7.76 11.87
C ILE A 96 16.73 -7.10 10.81
N PHE A 97 16.88 -5.77 10.84
CA PHE A 97 17.73 -5.09 9.87
C PHE A 97 19.20 -5.50 9.99
N HIS A 98 19.70 -5.66 11.22
CA HIS A 98 21.06 -6.14 11.45
C HIS A 98 21.26 -7.56 10.90
N ASN A 99 20.35 -8.49 11.21
CA ASN A 99 20.44 -9.87 10.76
C ASN A 99 20.39 -9.99 9.24
N ILE A 100 19.54 -9.20 8.56
CA ILE A 100 19.48 -9.17 7.09
C ILE A 100 20.82 -8.68 6.50
N GLU A 101 21.41 -7.64 7.07
CA GLU A 101 22.71 -7.13 6.62
C GLU A 101 23.84 -8.17 6.77
N GLU A 102 23.77 -8.97 7.82
CA GLU A 102 24.78 -9.97 8.17
C GLU A 102 24.65 -11.28 7.38
N LEU A 103 23.56 -11.47 6.62
CA LEU A 103 23.30 -12.70 5.88
C LEU A 103 24.40 -13.03 4.87
N SER A 104 24.84 -12.07 4.05
CA SER A 104 25.87 -12.32 3.04
C SER A 104 27.27 -12.50 3.66
N LYS A 105 27.52 -11.85 4.81
CA LYS A 105 28.85 -11.79 5.45
C LYS A 105 29.23 -13.08 6.19
N ASN A 106 28.25 -13.80 6.72
CA ASN A 106 28.49 -14.92 7.63
C ASN A 106 28.45 -16.30 6.96
N GLY A 107 28.37 -16.35 5.62
CA GLY A 107 28.36 -17.61 4.87
C GLY A 107 27.12 -18.47 5.11
N ARG A 108 26.11 -17.95 5.82
CA ARG A 108 24.82 -18.58 6.02
C ARG A 108 23.98 -18.39 4.77
N LYS A 109 23.34 -19.45 4.29
CA LYS A 109 22.72 -19.44 2.96
C LYS A 109 21.33 -20.04 2.97
N MET A 110 20.39 -19.37 2.31
CA MET A 110 18.99 -19.75 2.15
C MET A 110 18.70 -20.16 0.70
N GLN A 111 17.51 -20.74 0.49
CA GLN A 111 17.04 -21.16 -0.81
C GLN A 111 16.15 -20.08 -1.44
N ILE A 112 16.22 -19.95 -2.76
CA ILE A 112 15.24 -19.17 -3.52
C ILE A 112 14.70 -20.01 -4.67
N SER A 113 13.39 -19.91 -4.91
CA SER A 113 12.71 -20.63 -6.00
C SER A 113 11.91 -19.67 -6.88
N CYS A 114 11.90 -19.94 -8.18
CA CYS A 114 11.06 -19.25 -9.16
C CYS A 114 9.78 -20.03 -9.51
N GLN A 115 9.49 -21.12 -8.77
CA GLN A 115 8.26 -21.89 -8.84
C GLN A 115 7.75 -22.28 -7.44
N ASP A 116 6.47 -22.60 -7.31
CA ASP A 116 5.91 -23.09 -6.06
C ASP A 116 6.68 -24.30 -5.53
N VAL A 117 7.01 -24.26 -4.23
CA VAL A 117 7.67 -25.35 -3.51
C VAL A 117 6.69 -25.96 -2.53
N TYR A 118 6.54 -27.29 -2.61
CA TYR A 118 5.72 -28.04 -1.67
C TYR A 118 6.34 -28.00 -0.26
N GLN A 119 5.54 -27.64 0.73
CA GLN A 119 5.97 -27.48 2.12
C GLN A 119 5.62 -28.74 2.93
N ASP A 120 6.57 -29.66 3.08
CA ASP A 120 6.36 -30.96 3.76
C ASP A 120 5.88 -30.84 5.21
N HIS A 121 6.15 -29.71 5.86
CA HIS A 121 5.74 -29.42 7.24
C HIS A 121 4.29 -28.92 7.37
N ARG A 122 3.58 -28.73 6.25
CA ARG A 122 2.19 -28.23 6.19
C ARG A 122 1.26 -29.30 5.63
N GLY A 123 0.03 -29.32 6.13
CA GLY A 123 -1.03 -30.15 5.53
C GLY A 123 -1.32 -29.70 4.09
N ALA A 124 -1.96 -30.57 3.30
CA ALA A 124 -2.31 -30.26 1.91
C ALA A 124 -3.20 -29.01 1.76
N ASN A 125 -4.04 -28.74 2.77
CA ASN A 125 -4.94 -27.58 2.79
C ASN A 125 -4.26 -26.29 3.30
N ASP A 126 -3.06 -26.40 3.88
CA ASP A 126 -2.32 -25.27 4.49
C ASP A 126 -1.11 -24.86 3.63
N GLN A 127 -1.00 -25.43 2.42
CA GLN A 127 0.05 -25.11 1.46
C GLN A 127 -0.08 -23.67 0.98
N VAL A 128 1.00 -22.90 1.13
CA VAL A 128 1.12 -21.56 0.57
C VAL A 128 1.64 -21.69 -0.85
N THR A 129 0.93 -21.09 -1.81
CA THR A 129 1.35 -21.08 -3.21
C THR A 129 1.11 -19.70 -3.82
N CYS A 130 1.82 -19.38 -4.89
CA CYS A 130 1.60 -18.17 -5.67
C CYS A 130 0.14 -18.03 -6.14
N GLY A 131 -0.59 -19.14 -6.31
CA GLY A 131 -2.01 -19.15 -6.70
C GLY A 131 -3.00 -19.06 -5.53
N ASN A 132 -2.70 -19.67 -4.37
CA ASN A 132 -3.65 -19.77 -3.25
C ASN A 132 -3.61 -18.55 -2.32
N VAL A 133 -2.49 -17.83 -2.23
CA VAL A 133 -2.44 -16.57 -1.45
C VAL A 133 -3.28 -15.46 -2.11
N ILE A 134 -3.70 -15.66 -3.36
CA ILE A 134 -4.59 -14.76 -4.10
C ILE A 134 -6.06 -14.91 -3.65
N GLN A 135 -6.45 -16.04 -3.05
CA GLN A 135 -7.85 -16.30 -2.66
C GLN A 135 -8.28 -15.57 -1.38
N SER A 136 -7.36 -14.95 -0.62
CA SER A 136 -7.69 -14.12 0.55
C SER A 136 -7.65 -12.62 0.20
N SER A 137 -8.62 -12.10 -0.55
CA SER A 137 -8.94 -10.65 -0.67
C SER A 137 -7.82 -9.63 -0.99
N SER A 138 -6.56 -10.03 -1.24
CA SER A 138 -5.39 -9.15 -1.27
C SER A 138 -4.72 -9.01 -2.65
N GLY A 139 -5.34 -9.52 -3.71
CA GLY A 139 -4.75 -9.47 -5.06
C GLY A 139 -3.55 -10.41 -5.24
N SER A 140 -2.80 -10.22 -6.32
CA SER A 140 -1.65 -11.06 -6.68
C SER A 140 -0.43 -10.79 -5.78
N ILE A 141 0.17 -11.81 -5.19
CA ILE A 141 1.39 -11.65 -4.36
C ILE A 141 2.68 -11.63 -5.19
N GLY A 142 3.65 -10.82 -4.76
CA GLY A 142 4.98 -10.78 -5.37
C GLY A 142 5.80 -12.02 -5.07
N ALA A 143 5.67 -12.56 -3.85
CA ALA A 143 6.41 -13.70 -3.37
C ALA A 143 5.74 -14.26 -2.11
N TYR A 144 6.28 -15.37 -1.59
CA TYR A 144 6.01 -15.83 -0.23
C TYR A 144 7.28 -16.46 0.36
N ALA A 145 7.35 -16.51 1.68
CA ALA A 145 8.47 -17.10 2.41
C ALA A 145 8.01 -18.15 3.41
N PHE A 146 8.85 -19.16 3.64
CA PHE A 146 8.65 -20.14 4.71
C PHE A 146 9.96 -20.72 5.20
N SER A 147 9.94 -21.33 6.38
CA SER A 147 11.06 -22.06 6.94
C SER A 147 10.60 -23.40 7.50
N THR A 148 11.40 -24.46 7.31
CA THR A 148 11.13 -25.75 7.97
C THR A 148 11.68 -25.80 9.39
N GLU A 149 12.65 -24.94 9.72
CA GLU A 149 13.28 -24.79 11.03
C GLU A 149 13.67 -23.31 11.26
N ALA A 150 13.94 -22.91 12.50
CA ALA A 150 14.34 -21.56 12.91
C ALA A 150 15.77 -21.14 12.44
N THR A 151 16.31 -21.81 11.43
CA THR A 151 17.63 -21.55 10.87
C THR A 151 17.50 -20.99 9.45
N ILE A 152 18.39 -20.07 9.08
CA ILE A 152 18.32 -19.44 7.75
C ILE A 152 18.61 -20.46 6.63
N GLU A 153 19.39 -21.49 6.94
CA GLU A 153 19.74 -22.61 6.07
C GLU A 153 18.52 -23.47 5.68
N LYS A 154 17.43 -23.35 6.44
CA LYS A 154 16.16 -24.05 6.27
C LYS A 154 15.04 -23.11 5.80
N SER A 155 15.41 -21.91 5.38
CA SER A 155 14.49 -20.88 4.89
C SER A 155 14.47 -20.83 3.38
N THR A 156 13.28 -20.66 2.83
CA THR A 156 13.01 -20.58 1.38
C THR A 156 12.15 -19.36 1.08
N ILE A 157 12.53 -18.60 0.06
CA ILE A 157 11.66 -17.59 -0.57
C ILE A 157 11.25 -18.10 -1.95
N VAL A 158 9.97 -17.99 -2.27
CA VAL A 158 9.43 -18.31 -3.58
C VAL A 158 8.94 -17.03 -4.25
N LEU A 159 9.46 -16.74 -5.45
CA LEU A 159 9.12 -15.54 -6.21
C LEU A 159 8.03 -15.83 -7.23
N CYS A 160 6.92 -15.09 -7.14
CA CYS A 160 5.73 -15.27 -7.97
C CYS A 160 5.76 -14.35 -9.21
N SER A 161 4.83 -14.58 -10.15
CA SER A 161 4.75 -13.80 -11.39
C SER A 161 4.78 -12.28 -11.22
N PRO A 162 4.10 -11.67 -10.22
CA PRO A 162 4.15 -10.22 -10.00
C PRO A 162 5.53 -9.65 -9.67
N PHE A 163 6.47 -10.43 -9.10
CA PHE A 163 7.86 -9.99 -8.90
C PHE A 163 8.57 -9.68 -10.22
N TRP A 164 8.16 -10.34 -11.30
CA TRP A 164 8.74 -10.19 -12.64
C TRP A 164 7.98 -9.19 -13.52
N ALA A 165 6.84 -8.67 -13.04
CA ALA A 165 5.97 -7.82 -13.83
C ALA A 165 6.57 -6.42 -14.07
N PRO A 166 6.24 -5.76 -15.19
CA PRO A 166 6.52 -4.34 -15.38
C PRO A 166 5.95 -3.48 -14.22
N GLY A 167 6.64 -2.39 -13.86
CA GLY A 167 6.32 -1.60 -12.67
C GLY A 167 6.92 -2.12 -11.36
N GLN A 168 7.81 -3.11 -11.45
CA GLN A 168 8.68 -3.56 -10.36
C GLN A 168 10.14 -3.32 -10.76
N GLU A 169 10.51 -2.06 -10.93
CA GLU A 169 11.86 -1.67 -11.32
C GLU A 169 12.87 -1.95 -10.20
N PHE A 170 14.15 -1.94 -10.57
CA PHE A 170 15.24 -1.95 -9.59
C PHE A 170 15.43 -0.58 -8.96
N LEU A 171 15.98 -0.52 -7.75
CA LEU A 171 16.10 0.71 -6.97
C LEU A 171 16.80 1.84 -7.75
N GLY A 172 17.88 1.53 -8.48
CA GLY A 172 18.59 2.50 -9.31
C GLY A 172 17.73 3.08 -10.44
N GLU A 173 16.89 2.27 -11.08
CA GLU A 173 15.98 2.71 -12.14
C GLU A 173 14.86 3.59 -11.57
N ILE A 174 14.35 3.26 -10.39
CA ILE A 174 13.37 4.09 -9.66
C ILE A 174 13.98 5.46 -9.34
N VAL A 175 15.21 5.50 -8.82
CA VAL A 175 15.94 6.74 -8.54
C VAL A 175 16.07 7.59 -9.81
N ASP A 176 16.47 6.98 -10.93
CA ASP A 176 16.63 7.70 -12.20
C ASP A 176 15.31 8.22 -12.75
N ASN A 177 14.22 7.45 -12.61
CA ASN A 177 12.88 7.87 -13.00
C ASN A 177 12.40 9.05 -12.15
N LEU A 178 12.56 8.99 -10.83
CA LEU A 178 12.16 10.08 -9.92
C LEU A 178 12.99 11.34 -10.13
N ARG A 179 14.30 11.24 -10.37
CA ARG A 179 15.14 12.40 -10.69
C ARG A 179 14.65 13.17 -11.92
N LYS A 180 14.06 12.47 -12.88
CA LYS A 180 13.49 13.04 -14.12
C LYS A 180 12.02 13.47 -13.95
N ALA A 181 11.34 12.99 -12.91
CA ALA A 181 9.95 13.31 -12.65
C ALA A 181 9.75 14.76 -12.15
N PRO A 182 8.52 15.32 -12.28
CA PRO A 182 8.12 16.56 -11.63
C PRO A 182 8.39 16.54 -10.12
N GLU A 183 8.64 17.71 -9.53
CA GLU A 183 9.01 17.82 -8.11
C GLU A 183 8.01 17.17 -7.15
N GLY A 184 6.70 17.29 -7.44
CA GLY A 184 5.64 16.68 -6.64
C GLY A 184 5.68 15.14 -6.61
N ASP A 185 6.18 14.51 -7.67
CA ASP A 185 6.24 13.05 -7.79
C ASP A 185 7.45 12.45 -7.06
N ARG A 186 8.51 13.23 -6.87
CA ARG A 186 9.76 12.78 -6.22
C ARG A 186 9.58 12.32 -4.78
N LYS A 187 8.53 12.82 -4.13
CA LYS A 187 8.16 12.49 -2.76
C LYS A 187 6.96 11.55 -2.67
N ASN A 188 6.43 11.06 -3.79
CA ASN A 188 5.29 10.16 -3.79
C ASN A 188 5.74 8.72 -3.47
N PRO A 189 5.41 8.16 -2.29
CA PRO A 189 5.86 6.81 -1.92
C PRO A 189 5.31 5.71 -2.84
N ASN A 190 4.18 5.94 -3.53
CA ASN A 190 3.64 4.96 -4.49
C ASN A 190 4.55 4.76 -5.71
N LEU A 191 5.46 5.70 -5.99
CA LEU A 191 6.44 5.62 -7.07
C LEU A 191 7.80 5.09 -6.60
N MET A 192 7.90 4.65 -5.33
CA MET A 192 9.14 4.15 -4.72
C MET A 192 9.15 2.62 -4.58
N VAL A 193 8.21 1.91 -5.22
CA VAL A 193 8.03 0.45 -5.13
C VAL A 193 8.90 -0.25 -6.16
N GLY A 194 9.56 -1.34 -5.76
CA GLY A 194 10.37 -2.17 -6.66
C GLY A 194 10.71 -3.54 -6.10
N LYS A 195 11.47 -4.32 -6.88
CA LYS A 195 11.87 -5.71 -6.54
C LYS A 195 12.59 -5.82 -5.19
N GLY A 196 13.48 -4.87 -4.88
CA GLY A 196 14.20 -4.84 -3.60
C GLY A 196 13.26 -4.73 -2.39
N LYS A 197 12.19 -3.93 -2.50
CA LYS A 197 11.17 -3.82 -1.45
C LYS A 197 10.41 -5.14 -1.26
N ILE A 198 10.00 -5.79 -2.36
CA ILE A 198 9.30 -7.09 -2.29
C ILE A 198 10.20 -8.12 -1.61
N LEU A 199 11.47 -8.22 -2.02
CA LEU A 199 12.39 -9.19 -1.42
C LEU A 199 12.65 -8.88 0.07
N LEU A 200 12.76 -7.60 0.44
CA LEU A 200 12.90 -7.19 1.83
C LEU A 200 11.68 -7.56 2.68
N HIS A 201 10.47 -7.39 2.15
CA HIS A 201 9.23 -7.81 2.80
C HIS A 201 9.31 -9.31 3.15
N GLU A 202 9.60 -10.16 2.17
CA GLU A 202 9.65 -11.62 2.37
C GLU A 202 10.72 -12.06 3.37
N LEU A 203 11.89 -11.42 3.36
CA LEU A 203 12.94 -11.71 4.33
C LEU A 203 12.44 -11.53 5.76
N THR A 204 11.61 -10.52 6.02
CA THR A 204 11.14 -10.24 7.38
C THR A 204 10.24 -11.34 7.95
N HIS A 205 9.59 -12.16 7.10
CA HIS A 205 8.81 -13.31 7.54
C HIS A 205 9.66 -14.46 8.11
N LEU A 206 10.96 -14.51 7.80
CA LEU A 206 11.81 -15.64 8.19
C LEU A 206 12.09 -15.59 9.70
N PRO A 207 11.70 -16.61 10.49
CA PRO A 207 11.92 -16.63 11.95
C PRO A 207 13.37 -16.41 12.35
N ALA A 208 14.29 -16.95 11.54
CA ALA A 208 15.73 -16.84 11.73
C ALA A 208 16.27 -15.40 11.73
N LEU A 209 15.51 -14.43 11.21
CA LEU A 209 15.87 -13.02 11.17
C LEU A 209 15.27 -12.20 12.33
N ALA A 210 14.21 -12.69 12.97
CA ALA A 210 13.50 -12.01 14.06
C ALA A 210 13.98 -12.40 15.47
N GLU A 211 15.11 -13.11 15.61
CA GLU A 211 15.67 -13.64 16.87
C GLU A 211 14.83 -14.71 17.60
N ALA A 212 13.90 -15.38 16.91
CA ALA A 212 13.15 -16.47 17.52
C ALA A 212 14.02 -17.73 17.70
N SER A 213 14.14 -18.22 18.93
CA SER A 213 14.67 -19.56 19.23
C SER A 213 13.65 -20.68 18.92
N THR A 214 12.46 -20.30 18.46
CA THR A 214 11.36 -21.17 18.05
C THR A 214 11.14 -21.05 16.54
N ASN A 215 10.43 -22.02 15.95
CA ASN A 215 10.03 -21.97 14.54
C ASN A 215 8.87 -20.98 14.28
N ASP A 216 8.51 -20.14 15.26
CA ASP A 216 7.34 -19.29 15.18
C ASP A 216 7.60 -18.09 14.27
N VAL A 217 6.69 -17.87 13.32
CA VAL A 217 6.70 -16.68 12.47
C VAL A 217 6.18 -15.49 13.29
N ILE A 218 7.09 -14.60 13.67
CA ILE A 218 6.78 -13.43 14.48
C ILE A 218 6.24 -12.26 13.63
N VAL A 219 6.84 -12.06 12.47
CA VAL A 219 6.47 -11.00 11.52
C VAL A 219 5.65 -11.64 10.41
N THR A 220 4.40 -11.24 10.26
CA THR A 220 3.46 -11.79 9.28
C THR A 220 2.86 -10.64 8.47
N ASP A 221 2.05 -11.00 7.47
CA ASP A 221 1.10 -10.05 6.88
C ASP A 221 0.00 -9.77 7.91
N GLN A 222 0.08 -8.64 8.61
CA GLN A 222 -0.92 -8.31 9.63
C GLN A 222 -2.24 -7.94 8.96
N LEU A 223 -3.35 -8.36 9.57
CA LEU A 223 -4.67 -7.81 9.26
C LEU A 223 -4.81 -6.44 9.93
N LEU A 224 -5.49 -5.50 9.29
CA LEU A 224 -5.74 -4.18 9.87
C LEU A 224 -6.47 -4.29 11.20
N ASN A 225 -7.50 -5.14 11.25
CA ASN A 225 -8.24 -5.48 12.45
C ASN A 225 -8.62 -6.96 12.40
N ASP A 226 -9.00 -7.51 13.55
CA ASP A 226 -9.24 -8.95 13.69
C ASP A 226 -10.57 -9.40 13.04
N ASP A 227 -11.45 -8.45 12.73
CA ASP A 227 -12.76 -8.67 12.11
C ASP A 227 -12.77 -8.48 10.57
N SER A 228 -11.65 -8.08 9.97
CA SER A 228 -11.53 -7.87 8.53
C SER A 228 -10.46 -8.75 7.91
N ASN A 229 -10.73 -9.23 6.69
CA ASN A 229 -9.75 -9.95 5.87
C ASN A 229 -8.80 -8.99 5.12
N VAL A 230 -8.66 -7.74 5.59
CA VAL A 230 -7.86 -6.70 4.93
C VAL A 230 -6.47 -6.66 5.55
N LYS A 231 -5.46 -7.00 4.76
CA LYS A 231 -4.05 -6.92 5.17
C LYS A 231 -3.55 -5.48 5.22
N ALA A 232 -2.63 -5.19 6.13
CA ALA A 232 -1.87 -3.94 6.23
C ALA A 232 -0.77 -3.87 5.15
N TYR A 233 -1.18 -4.01 3.89
CA TYR A 233 -0.30 -4.09 2.72
C TYR A 233 -0.38 -2.80 1.88
N GLY A 234 0.77 -2.31 1.43
CA GLY A 234 0.90 -1.02 0.75
C GLY A 234 1.04 0.16 1.73
N ILE A 235 1.72 1.23 1.28
CA ILE A 235 2.12 2.33 2.17
C ILE A 235 0.93 2.97 2.88
N ARG A 236 -0.16 3.21 2.17
CA ARG A 236 -1.38 3.78 2.75
C ARG A 236 -1.92 2.94 3.90
N MET A 237 -1.90 1.62 3.78
CA MET A 237 -2.42 0.70 4.80
C MET A 237 -1.46 0.57 5.97
N VAL A 238 -0.15 0.57 5.71
CA VAL A 238 0.88 0.63 6.75
C VAL A 238 0.75 1.90 7.59
N GLU A 239 0.59 3.06 6.95
CA GLU A 239 0.40 4.33 7.66
C GLU A 239 -0.91 4.36 8.46
N ARG A 240 -2.01 3.84 7.88
CA ARG A 240 -3.29 3.70 8.57
C ARG A 240 -3.16 2.80 9.80
N PHE A 241 -2.45 1.68 9.66
CA PHE A 241 -2.21 0.72 10.74
C PHE A 241 -1.43 1.34 11.90
N ALA A 242 -0.39 2.12 11.58
CA ALA A 242 0.43 2.84 12.55
C ALA A 242 -0.30 3.97 13.28
N ARG A 243 -1.29 4.60 12.64
CA ARG A 243 -2.07 5.68 13.25
C ARG A 243 -3.16 5.20 14.19
N ASN A 244 -3.65 3.97 14.07
CA ASN A 244 -4.72 3.47 14.94
C ASN A 244 -4.15 3.05 16.30
N LYS A 245 -4.61 3.63 17.42
CA LYS A 245 -4.14 3.28 18.79
C LYS A 245 -4.34 1.83 19.17
N ASN A 246 -5.41 1.20 18.68
CA ASN A 246 -5.75 -0.17 19.00
C ASN A 246 -4.88 -1.18 18.25
N TRP A 247 -4.29 -0.78 17.12
CA TRP A 247 -3.59 -1.70 16.21
C TRP A 247 -2.09 -1.43 16.07
N ARG A 248 -1.65 -0.19 16.33
CA ARG A 248 -0.25 0.25 16.09
C ARG A 248 0.81 -0.56 16.82
N ALA A 249 0.47 -1.21 17.94
CA ALA A 249 1.37 -2.13 18.65
C ALA A 249 1.77 -3.36 17.81
N ARG A 250 1.03 -3.66 16.72
CA ARG A 250 1.33 -4.77 15.81
C ARG A 250 2.17 -4.36 14.59
N THR A 251 2.50 -3.09 14.41
CA THR A 251 3.28 -2.62 13.24
C THR A 251 4.68 -3.25 13.18
N ALA A 252 5.33 -3.47 14.32
CA ALA A 252 6.59 -4.21 14.41
C ALA A 252 6.45 -5.73 14.19
N LYS A 253 5.24 -6.21 13.89
CA LYS A 253 4.92 -7.58 13.49
C LYS A 253 4.39 -7.65 12.06
N ASN A 254 4.40 -6.53 11.32
CA ASN A 254 3.93 -6.45 9.94
C ASN A 254 5.11 -6.36 8.98
N ALA A 255 5.22 -7.31 8.05
CA ALA A 255 6.33 -7.35 7.09
C ALA A 255 6.43 -6.08 6.23
N ASP A 256 5.30 -5.55 5.79
CA ASP A 256 5.30 -4.39 4.91
C ASP A 256 5.72 -3.09 5.64
N SER A 257 5.59 -3.03 6.97
CA SER A 257 6.12 -1.91 7.76
C SER A 257 7.65 -1.81 7.65
N TYR A 258 8.37 -2.94 7.69
CA TYR A 258 9.82 -2.96 7.51
C TYR A 258 10.23 -2.54 6.09
N ALA A 259 9.56 -3.10 5.09
CA ALA A 259 9.85 -2.84 3.69
C ALA A 259 9.61 -1.37 3.32
N TRP A 260 8.50 -0.77 3.79
CA TRP A 260 8.21 0.64 3.57
C TRP A 260 9.11 1.58 4.35
N TYR A 261 9.42 1.27 5.61
CA TYR A 261 10.36 2.08 6.39
C TYR A 261 11.72 2.20 5.67
N ALA A 262 12.30 1.07 5.27
CA ALA A 262 13.60 1.05 4.60
C ALA A 262 13.57 1.80 3.25
N THR A 263 12.47 1.65 2.51
CA THR A 263 12.23 2.34 1.23
C THR A 263 12.14 3.86 1.44
N GLU A 264 11.28 4.34 2.33
CA GLU A 264 11.10 5.78 2.55
C GLU A 264 12.37 6.44 3.10
N LYS A 265 13.10 5.76 4.01
CA LYS A 265 14.37 6.28 4.52
C LYS A 265 15.43 6.43 3.43
N TYR A 266 15.48 5.51 2.48
CA TYR A 266 16.42 5.60 1.36
C TYR A 266 16.14 6.83 0.50
N PHE A 267 14.87 7.04 0.14
CA PHE A 267 14.46 8.18 -0.67
C PHE A 267 14.46 9.51 0.09
N GLU A 268 14.27 9.50 1.41
CA GLU A 268 14.39 10.69 2.27
C GLU A 268 15.76 11.37 2.10
N GLY A 269 16.83 10.58 2.06
CA GLY A 269 18.19 11.10 1.87
C GLY A 269 18.42 11.80 0.52
N MET A 270 17.57 11.55 -0.47
CA MET A 270 17.70 12.11 -1.83
C MET A 270 16.72 13.24 -2.13
N PHE A 271 15.47 13.07 -1.73
CA PHE A 271 14.36 13.96 -2.13
C PHE A 271 13.72 14.68 -0.94
N GLY A 272 14.24 14.47 0.29
CA GLY A 272 13.59 14.88 1.53
C GLY A 272 12.47 13.92 1.92
N THR A 273 11.87 14.12 3.09
CA THR A 273 10.85 13.22 3.64
C THR A 273 9.72 12.99 2.63
N PRO A 274 9.44 11.71 2.24
CA PRO A 274 8.33 11.38 1.37
C PRO A 274 6.98 11.88 1.93
N ASN A 275 6.05 12.20 1.04
CA ASN A 275 4.70 12.63 1.41
C ASN A 275 3.97 11.49 2.10
N ALA A 276 3.10 11.80 3.07
CA ALA A 276 2.26 10.77 3.68
C ALA A 276 1.31 10.19 2.61
N ALA A 277 1.27 8.87 2.51
CA ALA A 277 0.29 8.19 1.64
C ALA A 277 -1.10 8.14 2.29
N TYR A 278 -1.19 8.39 3.60
CA TYR A 278 -2.41 8.52 4.35
C TYR A 278 -2.51 9.93 4.95
N GLU A 279 -3.38 10.77 4.40
CA GLU A 279 -3.75 12.05 4.99
C GLU A 279 -5.01 11.86 5.83
N LYS A 280 -4.99 12.40 7.05
CA LYS A 280 -6.14 12.37 7.96
C LYS A 280 -7.21 13.27 7.35
N ARG A 281 -8.45 12.79 7.18
CA ARG A 281 -9.57 13.71 6.94
C ARG A 281 -9.84 14.44 8.26
N ASP A 282 -9.98 15.77 8.22
CA ASP A 282 -10.40 16.56 9.37
C ASP A 282 -11.72 15.96 9.90
N GLY A 283 -11.66 15.22 11.02
CA GLY A 283 -12.82 14.54 11.61
C GLY A 283 -12.64 13.07 12.02
N GLU A 284 -11.56 12.37 11.66
CA GLU A 284 -11.29 11.02 12.21
C GLU A 284 -10.63 11.12 13.60
N GLU A 285 -11.40 11.36 14.66
CA GLU A 285 -10.93 11.14 16.03
C GLU A 285 -10.93 9.65 16.37
N ASP A 286 -9.93 9.24 17.16
CA ASP A 286 -9.76 7.89 17.70
C ASP A 286 -11.08 7.38 18.30
N ASP A 287 -11.38 6.09 18.07
CA ASP A 287 -12.40 5.32 18.80
C ASP A 287 -12.14 5.36 20.31
N THR A 288 -12.61 6.41 20.98
CA THR A 288 -12.91 6.43 22.40
C THR A 288 -14.33 6.94 22.58
N PRO A 289 -15.22 6.19 23.26
CA PRO A 289 -16.59 6.62 23.47
C PRO A 289 -16.61 7.67 24.57
N THR A 290 -16.67 8.94 24.19
CA THR A 290 -17.15 10.00 25.07
C THR A 290 -18.43 10.55 24.47
N GLU A 291 -19.52 10.45 25.24
CA GLU A 291 -20.77 11.14 24.97
C GLU A 291 -20.48 12.62 24.75
N ASP A 292 -20.82 13.15 23.57
CA ASP A 292 -20.99 14.58 23.35
C ASP A 292 -21.92 14.83 22.13
N PRO A 293 -22.46 16.05 22.00
CA PRO A 293 -23.88 16.31 21.74
C PRO A 293 -24.27 16.15 20.27
N ALA A 294 -25.59 16.04 20.05
CA ALA A 294 -26.22 15.79 18.75
C ALA A 294 -25.60 16.60 17.58
N PRO A 295 -25.21 15.94 16.46
CA PRO A 295 -24.63 16.62 15.30
C PRO A 295 -25.66 17.48 14.56
N PRO A 296 -25.22 18.51 13.80
CA PRO A 296 -26.11 19.37 13.04
C PRO A 296 -26.73 18.62 11.86
N ALA A 297 -27.94 19.06 11.47
CA ALA A 297 -28.78 18.44 10.45
C ALA A 297 -28.17 18.53 9.02
N GLY A 298 -27.31 17.59 8.67
CA GLY A 298 -26.79 17.37 7.32
C GLY A 298 -26.85 15.88 6.96
N PRO A 299 -26.76 15.53 5.65
CA PRO A 299 -26.76 14.15 5.22
C PRO A 299 -25.55 13.41 5.79
N THR A 300 -25.76 12.17 6.22
CA THR A 300 -24.73 11.31 6.82
C THR A 300 -24.36 10.15 5.90
N LYS A 301 -25.20 9.86 4.91
CA LYS A 301 -25.05 8.73 3.98
C LYS A 301 -25.06 9.22 2.54
N ALA A 302 -24.49 8.40 1.67
CA ALA A 302 -24.47 8.63 0.25
C ALA A 302 -24.56 7.34 -0.56
N LEU A 303 -25.12 7.47 -1.77
CA LEU A 303 -25.07 6.47 -2.82
C LEU A 303 -24.30 7.08 -3.98
N ASN A 304 -23.11 6.56 -4.26
CA ASN A 304 -22.32 6.93 -5.41
C ASN A 304 -22.58 5.97 -6.56
N ILE A 305 -22.82 6.51 -7.75
CA ILE A 305 -22.98 5.71 -8.96
C ILE A 305 -21.88 6.07 -9.94
N ILE A 306 -21.11 5.05 -10.33
CA ILE A 306 -19.94 5.14 -11.21
C ILE A 306 -20.27 4.48 -12.55
N LEU A 307 -19.86 5.11 -13.65
CA LEU A 307 -19.80 4.47 -14.96
C LEU A 307 -18.41 3.87 -15.13
N GLU A 308 -18.35 2.56 -15.24
CA GLU A 308 -17.14 1.80 -15.55
C GLU A 308 -17.10 1.50 -17.05
N ASN A 309 -15.95 1.74 -17.68
CA ASN A 309 -15.60 1.13 -18.97
C ASN A 309 -14.42 0.19 -18.76
N LYS A 310 -14.65 -1.09 -18.98
CA LYS A 310 -13.65 -2.16 -18.91
C LYS A 310 -13.25 -2.56 -20.32
N ARG A 311 -12.04 -2.15 -20.70
CA ARG A 311 -11.47 -2.42 -22.03
C ARG A 311 -10.58 -3.65 -22.00
N HIS A 312 -10.95 -4.65 -22.79
CA HIS A 312 -10.19 -5.88 -22.98
C HIS A 312 -9.43 -5.87 -24.30
N GLY A 313 -8.19 -6.37 -24.28
CA GLY A 313 -7.33 -6.48 -25.45
C GLY A 313 -6.63 -5.18 -25.84
N VAL A 314 -5.90 -5.23 -26.96
CA VAL A 314 -5.19 -4.08 -27.54
C VAL A 314 -6.09 -3.45 -28.62
N PRO A 315 -6.21 -2.11 -28.68
CA PRO A 315 -6.94 -1.45 -29.76
C PRO A 315 -6.51 -1.97 -31.14
N MET A 316 -7.48 -2.32 -31.99
CA MET A 316 -7.32 -2.93 -33.33
C MET A 316 -7.01 -4.45 -33.36
N ASP A 317 -6.96 -5.12 -32.21
CA ASP A 317 -6.95 -6.59 -32.16
C ASP A 317 -8.37 -7.15 -32.41
N LYS A 318 -8.46 -8.36 -32.96
CA LYS A 318 -9.72 -9.09 -33.19
C LYS A 318 -10.45 -9.45 -31.88
N ASP A 319 -9.72 -9.50 -30.77
CA ASP A 319 -10.22 -9.85 -29.44
C ASP A 319 -10.48 -8.59 -28.58
N PHE A 320 -10.47 -7.40 -29.20
CA PHE A 320 -10.77 -6.12 -28.55
C PHE A 320 -12.27 -5.94 -28.33
N TYR A 321 -12.68 -5.70 -27.07
CA TYR A 321 -14.04 -5.27 -26.73
C TYR A 321 -14.06 -4.40 -25.47
N ASP A 322 -15.02 -3.48 -25.42
CA ASP A 322 -15.31 -2.64 -24.25
C ASP A 322 -16.60 -3.17 -23.59
N THR A 323 -16.59 -3.36 -22.27
CA THR A 323 -17.78 -3.64 -21.47
C THR A 323 -18.06 -2.45 -20.57
N MET A 324 -19.30 -1.95 -20.56
CA MET A 324 -19.68 -0.80 -19.73
C MET A 324 -20.68 -1.20 -18.66
N ASN A 325 -20.43 -0.76 -17.43
CA ASN A 325 -21.24 -1.08 -16.25
C ASN A 325 -21.58 0.16 -15.43
N TRP A 326 -22.79 0.19 -14.89
CA TRP A 326 -23.15 1.04 -13.76
C TRP A 326 -22.78 0.33 -12.46
N LEU A 327 -22.01 1.01 -11.62
CA LEU A 327 -21.55 0.51 -10.34
C LEU A 327 -22.13 1.36 -9.21
N PHE A 328 -22.82 0.74 -8.27
CA PHE A 328 -23.50 1.42 -7.17
C PHE A 328 -22.78 1.15 -5.85
N TYR A 329 -22.45 2.21 -5.11
CA TYR A 329 -21.74 2.13 -3.84
C TYR A 329 -22.50 2.88 -2.77
N SER A 330 -22.95 2.16 -1.74
CA SER A 330 -23.51 2.79 -0.54
C SER A 330 -22.38 3.11 0.42
N THR A 331 -22.18 4.40 0.69
CA THR A 331 -21.02 4.91 1.44
C THR A 331 -21.45 5.99 2.42
N ASP A 332 -20.60 6.35 3.37
CA ASP A 332 -20.87 7.53 4.19
C ASP A 332 -20.74 8.80 3.35
N PHE A 333 -21.44 9.85 3.74
CA PHE A 333 -21.38 11.15 3.07
C PHE A 333 -19.92 11.63 2.88
N GLY A 334 -19.60 12.14 1.70
CA GLY A 334 -18.25 12.61 1.37
C GLY A 334 -17.21 11.51 1.08
N THR A 335 -17.63 10.25 0.98
CA THR A 335 -16.78 9.14 0.52
C THR A 335 -16.79 9.08 -1.01
N ALA A 336 -15.61 8.96 -1.64
CA ALA A 336 -15.49 8.77 -3.08
C ALA A 336 -15.41 7.27 -3.42
N SER A 337 -15.95 6.86 -4.57
CA SER A 337 -16.04 5.45 -4.96
C SER A 337 -15.32 5.10 -6.27
N GLN A 338 -14.64 6.04 -6.94
CA GLN A 338 -13.82 5.70 -8.11
C GLN A 338 -12.65 4.82 -7.71
N CYS A 339 -12.36 3.79 -8.51
CA CYS A 339 -11.30 2.81 -8.28
C CYS A 339 -11.35 2.11 -6.90
N ALA A 340 -12.50 2.15 -6.22
CA ALA A 340 -12.65 1.63 -4.87
C ALA A 340 -13.04 0.14 -4.89
N LEU A 341 -12.29 -0.67 -4.15
CA LEU A 341 -12.66 -2.05 -3.81
C LEU A 341 -13.53 -2.11 -2.54
N ASN A 342 -13.58 -1.02 -1.77
CA ASN A 342 -14.37 -0.87 -0.55
C ASN A 342 -14.97 0.55 -0.42
N PRO A 343 -16.22 0.70 0.04
CA PRO A 343 -17.14 -0.37 0.44
C PRO A 343 -17.49 -1.27 -0.76
N ALA A 344 -17.89 -2.50 -0.46
CA ALA A 344 -18.26 -3.46 -1.49
C ALA A 344 -19.37 -2.88 -2.38
N LEU A 345 -19.35 -3.24 -3.66
CA LEU A 345 -20.41 -2.87 -4.60
C LEU A 345 -21.76 -3.29 -4.04
N ALA A 346 -22.68 -2.32 -3.93
CA ALA A 346 -24.05 -2.59 -3.55
C ALA A 346 -24.77 -3.36 -4.67
N ILE A 347 -24.52 -2.97 -5.93
CA ILE A 347 -24.96 -3.68 -7.14
C ILE A 347 -24.14 -3.20 -8.36
N HIS A 348 -24.07 -4.01 -9.41
CA HIS A 348 -23.64 -3.59 -10.74
C HIS A 348 -24.76 -3.88 -11.76
N ALA A 349 -24.83 -3.09 -12.82
CA ALA A 349 -25.77 -3.31 -13.92
C ALA A 349 -25.13 -2.97 -15.27
N ASP A 350 -25.36 -3.82 -16.28
CA ASP A 350 -24.83 -3.60 -17.62
C ASP A 350 -25.44 -2.36 -18.27
N VAL A 351 -24.63 -1.62 -19.02
CA VAL A 351 -25.11 -0.48 -19.82
C VAL A 351 -25.70 -1.00 -21.12
N SER A 352 -27.03 -1.01 -21.23
CA SER A 352 -27.75 -1.40 -22.45
C SER A 352 -27.89 -0.20 -23.41
N ILE A 353 -26.78 0.23 -24.02
CA ILE A 353 -26.76 1.31 -25.01
C ILE A 353 -25.86 0.90 -26.19
N ASP A 354 -26.30 1.16 -27.42
CA ASP A 354 -25.59 0.81 -28.66
C ASP A 354 -24.32 1.65 -28.94
N THR A 355 -23.83 2.43 -27.97
CA THR A 355 -22.67 3.33 -28.12
C THR A 355 -21.46 2.88 -27.31
N LEU A 356 -20.29 2.86 -27.97
CA LEU A 356 -19.04 2.24 -27.50
C LEU A 356 -18.01 3.25 -26.94
N SER A 357 -18.44 4.34 -26.28
CA SER A 357 -17.47 5.27 -25.66
C SER A 357 -17.98 5.97 -24.40
N ILE A 358 -17.19 5.90 -23.32
CA ILE A 358 -17.42 6.60 -22.05
C ILE A 358 -17.52 8.12 -22.25
N ASP A 359 -16.82 8.67 -23.25
CA ASP A 359 -16.87 10.10 -23.57
C ASP A 359 -18.23 10.53 -24.12
N ALA A 360 -18.97 9.63 -24.79
CA ALA A 360 -20.28 9.92 -25.36
C ALA A 360 -21.42 9.86 -24.32
N LEU A 361 -21.22 9.14 -23.21
CA LEU A 361 -22.25 8.91 -22.19
C LEU A 361 -22.14 9.89 -21.01
N ARG A 362 -20.97 10.47 -20.75
CA ARG A 362 -20.72 11.20 -19.50
C ARG A 362 -21.39 12.58 -19.38
N ASP A 363 -21.88 13.15 -20.47
CA ASP A 363 -22.41 14.53 -20.46
C ASP A 363 -23.87 14.62 -20.00
N ASP A 364 -24.71 13.68 -20.42
CA ASP A 364 -26.16 13.67 -20.19
C ASP A 364 -26.79 12.29 -19.94
N HIS A 365 -26.03 11.19 -19.98
CA HIS A 365 -26.57 9.86 -19.71
C HIS A 365 -26.39 9.45 -18.25
N PHE A 366 -27.51 9.13 -17.61
CA PHE A 366 -27.61 8.59 -16.26
C PHE A 366 -28.22 7.19 -16.31
N PRO A 367 -28.01 6.34 -15.29
CA PRO A 367 -28.59 5.00 -15.27
C PRO A 367 -30.12 5.11 -15.29
N ALA A 368 -30.76 4.65 -16.36
CA ALA A 368 -32.21 4.66 -16.50
C ALA A 368 -32.81 3.34 -16.02
N GLY A 369 -33.98 3.39 -15.38
CA GLY A 369 -34.66 2.22 -14.84
C GLY A 369 -34.73 2.22 -13.32
N ALA A 370 -35.02 1.04 -12.76
CA ALA A 370 -35.12 0.80 -11.33
C ALA A 370 -34.12 -0.29 -10.92
N PHE A 371 -33.30 0.01 -9.92
CA PHE A 371 -32.21 -0.85 -9.46
C PHE A 371 -32.33 -1.04 -7.97
N ASP A 372 -32.39 -2.29 -7.52
CA ASP A 372 -32.42 -2.63 -6.10
C ASP A 372 -31.01 -2.50 -5.51
N VAL A 373 -30.84 -1.59 -4.56
CA VAL A 373 -29.56 -1.21 -3.98
C VAL A 373 -29.59 -1.51 -2.48
N LYS A 374 -28.65 -2.32 -2.00
CA LYS A 374 -28.42 -2.49 -0.57
C LYS A 374 -27.66 -1.30 -0.02
N THR A 375 -28.30 -0.56 0.88
CA THR A 375 -27.73 0.63 1.50
C THR A 375 -27.50 0.46 2.98
N GLN A 376 -26.92 1.47 3.65
CA GLN A 376 -26.82 1.48 5.11
C GLN A 376 -28.19 1.51 5.81
N ASP A 377 -29.27 1.88 5.11
CA ASP A 377 -30.66 1.83 5.60
C ASP A 377 -31.41 0.55 5.19
N GLY A 378 -30.70 -0.43 4.63
CA GLY A 378 -31.27 -1.67 4.15
C GLY A 378 -31.60 -1.63 2.66
N ASP A 379 -32.65 -2.35 2.26
CA ASP A 379 -33.03 -2.50 0.86
C ASP A 379 -33.72 -1.23 0.35
N CYS A 380 -33.06 -0.54 -0.60
CA CYS A 380 -33.58 0.64 -1.28
C CYS A 380 -33.63 0.42 -2.79
N GLN A 381 -34.22 1.35 -3.53
CA GLN A 381 -34.29 1.30 -4.98
C GLN A 381 -33.90 2.64 -5.60
N TYR A 382 -32.84 2.65 -6.40
CA TYR A 382 -32.54 3.79 -7.26
C TYR A 382 -33.47 3.77 -8.47
N LYS A 383 -34.10 4.90 -8.78
CA LYS A 383 -35.07 5.04 -9.88
C LYS A 383 -34.76 6.26 -10.73
N ASN A 384 -34.80 6.10 -12.04
CA ASN A 384 -34.60 7.16 -13.01
C ASN A 384 -35.43 6.88 -14.27
N ASP A 385 -36.08 7.90 -14.81
CA ASP A 385 -36.94 7.80 -16.00
C ASP A 385 -36.18 7.90 -17.34
N GLY A 386 -34.87 8.16 -17.29
CA GLY A 386 -34.01 8.27 -18.47
C GLY A 386 -34.12 9.59 -19.22
N THR A 387 -34.76 10.62 -18.66
CA THR A 387 -34.98 11.92 -19.33
C THR A 387 -33.85 12.93 -19.11
N GLY A 388 -32.63 12.46 -18.86
CA GLY A 388 -31.44 13.30 -18.63
C GLY A 388 -31.36 13.91 -17.22
N ASN A 389 -32.13 13.40 -16.26
CA ASN A 389 -31.98 13.74 -14.84
C ASN A 389 -31.18 12.66 -14.08
N PRO A 390 -30.60 12.96 -12.91
CA PRO A 390 -29.79 12.02 -12.15
C PRO A 390 -30.59 10.97 -11.35
N GLY A 391 -31.93 10.99 -11.38
CA GLY A 391 -32.79 10.06 -10.63
C GLY A 391 -32.91 10.34 -9.13
N ALA A 392 -33.47 9.37 -8.40
CA ALA A 392 -33.68 9.43 -6.96
C ALA A 392 -33.52 8.03 -6.32
N LEU A 393 -33.04 7.97 -5.08
CA LEU A 393 -32.98 6.77 -4.27
C LEU A 393 -34.21 6.68 -3.36
N TRP A 394 -34.88 5.54 -3.34
CA TRP A 394 -36.09 5.30 -2.56
C TRP A 394 -35.85 4.22 -1.51
N CYS A 395 -35.93 4.58 -0.23
CA CYS A 395 -35.84 3.64 0.89
C CYS A 395 -37.22 3.57 1.56
N GLY A 396 -38.01 2.55 1.19
CA GLY A 396 -39.44 2.51 1.51
C GLY A 396 -40.22 3.64 0.82
N ASP A 397 -40.99 4.40 1.59
CA ASP A 397 -41.77 5.56 1.10
C ASP A 397 -40.94 6.86 1.04
N GLN A 398 -39.69 6.83 1.52
CA GLN A 398 -38.83 8.01 1.57
C GLN A 398 -37.97 8.10 0.30
N GLY A 399 -38.14 9.20 -0.44
CA GLY A 399 -37.35 9.52 -1.63
C GLY A 399 -36.24 10.53 -1.34
N HIS A 400 -35.02 10.20 -1.79
CA HIS A 400 -33.83 11.04 -1.70
C HIS A 400 -33.41 11.44 -3.11
N SER A 401 -33.45 12.74 -3.41
CA SER A 401 -33.06 13.24 -4.74
C SER A 401 -31.57 13.02 -4.97
N CYS A 402 -31.22 12.55 -6.16
CA CYS A 402 -29.83 12.46 -6.57
C CYS A 402 -29.44 13.70 -7.39
N ARG A 403 -28.14 13.97 -7.43
CA ARG A 403 -27.54 15.01 -8.26
C ARG A 403 -26.44 14.41 -9.11
N ALA A 404 -26.16 15.07 -10.23
CA ALA A 404 -25.01 14.70 -11.04
C ALA A 404 -23.72 15.01 -10.26
N HIS A 405 -22.75 14.11 -10.34
CA HIS A 405 -21.47 14.31 -9.69
C HIS A 405 -20.67 15.42 -10.41
N PRO A 406 -19.98 16.32 -9.68
CA PRO A 406 -19.24 17.44 -10.29
C PRO A 406 -18.14 16.96 -11.25
N ASP A 407 -17.51 15.83 -10.93
CA ASP A 407 -16.42 15.24 -11.71
C ASP A 407 -16.88 14.29 -12.82
N ARG A 408 -18.17 14.29 -13.20
CA ARG A 408 -18.68 13.36 -14.24
C ARG A 408 -17.99 13.49 -15.60
N ARG A 409 -17.35 14.63 -15.85
CA ARG A 409 -16.61 14.89 -17.09
C ARG A 409 -15.16 14.42 -17.06
N THR A 410 -14.66 13.97 -15.91
CA THR A 410 -13.31 13.41 -15.76
C THR A 410 -13.41 11.90 -15.59
N PHE A 411 -12.39 11.18 -16.07
CA PHE A 411 -12.26 9.75 -15.84
C PHE A 411 -10.97 9.46 -15.09
N THR A 412 -11.02 8.42 -14.27
CA THR A 412 -9.87 7.88 -13.55
C THR A 412 -9.54 6.52 -14.12
N TYR A 413 -8.26 6.30 -14.44
CA TYR A 413 -7.78 4.97 -14.82
C TYR A 413 -7.54 4.13 -13.56
N CYS A 414 -8.29 3.06 -13.41
CA CYS A 414 -8.22 2.16 -12.28
C CYS A 414 -7.31 0.98 -12.59
N ARG A 415 -5.99 1.23 -12.59
CA ARG A 415 -4.97 0.23 -12.98
C ARG A 415 -4.87 -0.95 -12.01
N ASP A 416 -5.43 -0.80 -10.81
CA ASP A 416 -5.32 -1.77 -9.72
C ASP A 416 -6.56 -2.68 -9.59
N LEU A 417 -7.63 -2.43 -10.37
CA LEU A 417 -8.87 -3.21 -10.29
C LEU A 417 -8.84 -4.50 -11.11
N ASP A 418 -8.20 -4.49 -12.28
CA ASP A 418 -8.00 -5.68 -13.11
C ASP A 418 -6.73 -5.53 -13.95
N LYS A 419 -5.76 -6.44 -13.77
CA LYS A 419 -4.48 -6.39 -14.50
C LYS A 419 -4.60 -6.84 -15.96
N SER A 420 -5.72 -7.44 -16.34
CA SER A 420 -6.00 -7.93 -17.68
C SER A 420 -6.83 -6.97 -18.54
N ALA A 421 -7.31 -5.87 -17.94
CA ALA A 421 -8.17 -4.89 -18.60
C ALA A 421 -7.74 -3.46 -18.26
N GLN A 422 -7.94 -2.54 -19.20
CA GLN A 422 -7.86 -1.11 -18.89
C GLN A 422 -9.22 -0.67 -18.36
N ILE A 423 -9.29 -0.34 -17.08
CA ILE A 423 -10.54 0.11 -16.44
C ILE A 423 -10.53 1.64 -16.32
N GLN A 424 -11.62 2.28 -16.77
CA GLN A 424 -11.89 3.71 -16.63
C GLN A 424 -13.15 3.91 -15.80
N HIS A 425 -13.09 4.74 -14.76
CA HIS A 425 -14.25 5.11 -13.96
C HIS A 425 -14.58 6.59 -14.15
N ALA A 426 -15.85 6.91 -14.36
CA ALA A 426 -16.39 8.26 -14.23
C ALA A 426 -17.44 8.28 -13.11
N ALA A 427 -17.32 9.20 -12.15
CA ALA A 427 -18.36 9.36 -11.12
C ALA A 427 -19.54 10.13 -11.71
N MET A 428 -20.72 9.54 -11.75
CA MET A 428 -21.83 10.05 -12.56
C MET A 428 -22.93 10.67 -11.70
N VAL A 429 -23.33 9.99 -10.62
CA VAL A 429 -24.45 10.39 -9.76
C VAL A 429 -24.04 10.24 -8.30
N VAL A 430 -24.53 11.16 -7.46
CA VAL A 430 -24.52 11.01 -6.01
C VAL A 430 -25.91 11.32 -5.42
N CYS A 431 -26.39 10.48 -4.52
CA CYS A 431 -27.59 10.71 -3.72
C CYS A 431 -27.16 10.82 -2.25
N GLU A 432 -27.51 11.89 -1.53
CA GLU A 432 -27.01 12.15 -0.17
C GLU A 432 -28.22 12.31 0.77
N TRP A 433 -28.21 11.64 1.92
CA TRP A 433 -29.33 11.69 2.86
C TRP A 433 -28.98 11.53 4.34
#